data_AF-A0A9E2AL85-F1
#
_entry.id   AF-A0A9E2AL85-F1
#
_cell.length_a   1.000
_cell.length_b   1.000
_cell.length_c   1.000
_cell.angle_alpha   90.00
_cell.angle_beta   90.00
_cell.angle_gamma   90.00
#
_symmetry.space_group_name_H-M   'P 1'
#
loop_
_entity.id
_entity.type
_entity.pdbx_description
1 polymer ?
#
loop_
_entity_poly.entity_id
_entity_poly.type
_entity_poly.pdbx_seq_one_letter_code
_entity_poly.pdbx_strand_id
1 'polypeptide(L)'
;MRTNLKTFEFSTILVVAALLVFSSCNTNKYLVGDQKYVAPSKYSIKADKRIKNKSDIQFELSNLEKQKPNAKLLGIARARLWYHYRIQAKQDSSKFDKWIARVIAEEPSILDSVQTDVSAKNMVTYLKRKGYFDATVNWSLKIKKHTAASVYDIDLASVYTIDTAMLNSRDTALLEIINRFSEETFLKTGEPLSFENYQLERNRIRAILRNHGYAQFQNNFFTRLRGDSTIQDDRHMVRIEYDIITPTDSTYHRKFRIGEITVLPSYTPETSLLLTHDSIINDIRFRTQDGTFEVKPKTILENIFLNKGEQYRQVDQDKTSIQLSNLGIFRFVSIKPIFPPDDSGVIDFEIYLTTNKKLALGINAEINNTNRTSTSTSLVGTALSINWRNRNLFKGAELLLLNVEGGLEIDPSSSNRLISNVNFSPEISVFIPRFIDYIGIWKRIGKKNPNDTQPGFYKQLLDNASSRLSLRYSYVSLDNFYTFNSFESSFGYNADNIRGKSYSIDHIGIDYLTPTIDSTFASTAPVLLQRSLTRQLITGLFFKELDRKSVRRIDRKNSTQTTLLHVEQSGMEAFAIDQIFNRSDTLRVGNSELSKFFALSYDWSRVRRFNLNNA
;
A
#
# COMPACT_ATOMS: atom_id res chain seq x y z
N MET A 1 38.86 -17.07 38.73
CA MET A 1 37.80 -16.48 39.58
C MET A 1 37.85 -14.94 39.71
N ARG A 2 38.94 -14.24 39.35
CA ARG A 2 39.07 -12.76 39.45
C ARG A 2 38.53 -11.94 38.25
N THR A 3 38.24 -12.55 37.11
CA THR A 3 37.80 -11.85 35.89
C THR A 3 36.30 -11.55 35.85
N ASN A 4 35.46 -12.35 36.51
CA ASN A 4 34.01 -12.14 36.56
C ASN A 4 33.55 -11.05 37.54
N LEU A 5 34.37 -10.69 38.55
CA LEU A 5 34.03 -9.59 39.46
C LEU A 5 34.15 -8.22 38.77
N LYS A 6 35.16 -8.02 37.92
CA LYS A 6 35.37 -6.73 37.22
C LYS A 6 34.31 -6.45 36.14
N THR A 7 33.86 -7.47 35.41
CA THR A 7 32.77 -7.32 34.44
C THR A 7 31.42 -7.09 35.13
N PHE A 8 31.18 -7.75 36.27
CA PHE A 8 29.98 -7.51 37.08
C PHE A 8 29.99 -6.10 37.69
N GLU A 9 31.10 -5.65 38.26
CA GLU A 9 31.27 -4.27 38.77
C GLU A 9 31.12 -3.22 37.65
N PHE A 10 31.71 -3.44 36.47
CA PHE A 10 31.60 -2.50 35.36
C PHE A 10 30.18 -2.44 34.78
N SER A 11 29.48 -3.57 34.66
CA SER A 11 28.07 -3.61 34.27
C SER A 11 27.17 -2.95 35.31
N THR A 12 27.47 -3.13 36.60
CA THR A 12 26.72 -2.49 37.70
C THR A 12 26.97 -0.99 37.72
N ILE A 13 28.20 -0.53 37.47
CA ILE A 13 28.54 0.88 37.33
C ILE A 13 27.86 1.50 36.11
N LEU A 14 27.79 0.80 34.97
CA LEU A 14 27.06 1.26 33.79
C LEU A 14 25.54 1.35 34.03
N VAL A 15 24.96 0.39 34.76
CA VAL A 15 23.54 0.41 35.15
C VAL A 15 23.29 1.55 36.15
N VAL A 16 24.16 1.75 37.13
CA VAL A 16 24.06 2.87 38.10
C VAL A 16 24.25 4.21 37.40
N ALA A 17 25.20 4.33 36.48
CA ALA A 17 25.41 5.54 35.67
C ALA A 17 24.21 5.81 34.75
N ALA A 18 23.64 4.77 34.13
CA ALA A 18 22.41 4.91 33.35
C ALA A 18 21.24 5.37 34.23
N LEU A 19 21.05 4.75 35.41
CA LEU A 19 20.02 5.15 36.38
C LEU A 19 20.20 6.60 36.87
N LEU A 20 21.43 7.05 37.09
CA LEU A 20 21.75 8.43 37.43
C LEU A 20 21.44 9.40 36.28
N VAL A 21 21.75 9.04 35.03
CA VAL A 21 21.37 9.84 33.84
C VAL A 21 19.84 9.93 33.72
N PHE A 22 19.10 8.85 33.96
CA PHE A 22 17.63 8.85 33.94
C PHE A 22 16.99 9.65 35.09
N SER A 23 17.67 9.77 36.24
CA SER A 23 17.19 10.58 37.38
C SER A 23 17.20 12.09 37.11
N SER A 24 18.03 12.56 36.16
CA SER A 24 18.14 13.97 35.77
C SER A 24 17.02 14.45 34.82
N CYS A 25 16.23 13.53 34.27
CA CYS A 25 15.15 13.81 33.32
C CYS A 25 13.82 14.26 33.99
N ASN A 26 13.89 14.98 35.11
CA ASN A 26 12.70 15.46 35.80
C ASN A 26 12.10 16.69 35.08
N THR A 27 11.14 16.46 34.19
CA THR A 27 10.40 17.51 33.46
C THR A 27 9.33 18.20 34.32
N ASN A 28 8.98 17.66 35.49
CA ASN A 28 7.93 18.24 36.34
C ASN A 28 8.34 19.58 36.97
N LYS A 29 9.64 19.88 37.05
CA LYS A 29 10.15 21.17 37.56
C LYS A 29 9.81 22.37 36.67
N TYR A 30 9.44 22.12 35.41
CA TYR A 30 9.10 23.18 34.44
C TYR A 30 7.60 23.52 34.42
N LEU A 31 6.79 22.87 35.25
CA LEU A 31 5.39 23.25 35.43
C LEU A 31 5.30 24.54 36.24
N VAL A 32 4.50 25.49 35.76
CA VAL A 32 4.29 26.78 36.44
C VAL A 32 2.97 26.77 37.19
N GLY A 33 2.99 27.18 38.47
CA GLY A 33 1.79 27.24 39.31
C GLY A 33 1.09 25.88 39.41
N ASP A 34 -0.23 25.88 39.14
CA ASP A 34 -1.07 24.67 39.22
C ASP A 34 -1.12 23.83 37.95
N GLN A 35 -0.30 24.16 36.93
CA GLN A 35 -0.25 23.41 35.68
C GLN A 35 0.02 21.92 35.93
N LYS A 36 -0.67 21.07 35.16
CA LYS A 36 -0.50 19.62 35.17
C LYS A 36 -0.29 19.13 33.74
N TYR A 37 0.64 18.20 33.55
CA TYR A 37 0.75 17.51 32.27
C TYR A 37 -0.44 16.59 32.03
N VAL A 38 -0.84 16.44 30.77
CA VAL A 38 -1.86 15.48 30.36
C VAL A 38 -1.38 14.06 30.67
N ALA A 39 -2.24 13.28 31.31
CA ALA A 39 -2.09 11.84 31.53
C ALA A 39 -3.09 11.05 30.66
N PRO A 40 -2.87 9.74 30.42
CA PRO A 40 -3.81 8.92 29.68
C PRO A 40 -5.22 9.00 30.27
N SER A 41 -6.18 9.32 29.41
CA SER A 41 -7.58 9.44 29.80
C SER A 41 -8.19 8.11 30.20
N LYS A 42 -9.27 8.16 30.98
CA LYS A 42 -10.05 7.00 31.38
C LYS A 42 -11.44 7.07 30.78
N TYR A 43 -11.98 5.91 30.45
CA TYR A 43 -13.27 5.77 29.80
C TYR A 43 -14.15 4.84 30.60
N SER A 44 -15.31 5.35 31.02
CA SER A 44 -16.36 4.57 31.65
C SER A 44 -17.54 4.54 30.69
N ILE A 45 -17.67 3.45 29.92
CA ILE A 45 -18.73 3.32 28.92
C ILE A 45 -19.86 2.47 29.50
N LYS A 46 -21.07 3.02 29.58
CA LYS A 46 -22.33 2.34 29.93
C LYS A 46 -23.21 2.19 28.69
N ALA A 47 -24.01 1.12 28.65
CA ALA A 47 -24.95 0.84 27.58
C ALA A 47 -26.10 -0.04 28.09
N ASP A 48 -27.30 0.17 27.55
CA ASP A 48 -28.53 -0.55 27.96
C ASP A 48 -28.49 -2.04 27.61
N LYS A 49 -27.84 -2.40 26.49
CA LYS A 49 -27.66 -3.78 26.03
C LYS A 49 -26.18 -4.14 25.99
N ARG A 50 -25.85 -5.43 26.12
CA ARG A 50 -24.46 -5.92 26.08
C ARG A 50 -23.84 -5.69 24.69
N ILE A 51 -22.95 -4.70 24.59
CA ILE A 51 -22.23 -4.39 23.35
C ILE A 51 -21.00 -5.29 23.22
N LYS A 52 -20.92 -6.10 22.15
CA LYS A 52 -19.77 -6.99 21.87
C LYS A 52 -18.46 -6.22 21.61
N ASN A 53 -18.53 -4.99 21.09
CA ASN A 53 -17.37 -4.22 20.58
C ASN A 53 -16.99 -2.99 21.42
N LYS A 54 -17.22 -3.02 22.74
CA LYS A 54 -16.92 -1.89 23.66
C LYS A 54 -15.49 -1.34 23.52
N SER A 55 -14.50 -2.23 23.31
CA SER A 55 -13.09 -1.85 23.16
C SER A 55 -12.80 -1.07 21.87
N ASP A 56 -13.59 -1.27 20.82
CA ASP A 56 -13.40 -0.60 19.54
C ASP A 56 -14.00 0.80 19.59
N ILE A 57 -15.18 0.94 20.21
CA ILE A 57 -15.78 2.25 20.49
C ILE A 57 -14.82 3.09 21.35
N GLN A 58 -14.28 2.53 22.43
CA GLN A 58 -13.30 3.25 23.26
C GLN A 58 -12.08 3.72 22.45
N PHE A 59 -11.55 2.87 21.58
CA PHE A 59 -10.43 3.24 20.73
C PHE A 59 -10.80 4.36 19.75
N GLU A 60 -11.95 4.27 19.10
CA GLU A 60 -12.48 5.30 18.19
C GLU A 60 -12.65 6.64 18.91
N LEU A 61 -13.23 6.65 20.11
CA LEU A 61 -13.40 7.85 20.93
C LEU A 61 -12.05 8.44 21.37
N SER A 62 -11.06 7.60 21.70
CA SER A 62 -9.72 8.08 22.06
C SER A 62 -8.99 8.80 20.93
N ASN A 63 -9.38 8.57 19.68
CA ASN A 63 -8.82 9.30 18.55
C ASN A 63 -9.42 10.71 18.38
N LEU A 64 -10.49 11.03 19.13
CA LEU A 64 -11.16 12.33 19.09
C LEU A 64 -10.65 13.31 20.16
N GLU A 65 -9.76 12.86 21.05
CA GLU A 65 -9.14 13.70 22.06
C GLU A 65 -8.30 14.80 21.44
N LYS A 66 -8.53 16.04 21.90
CA LYS A 66 -7.75 17.22 21.49
C LYS A 66 -6.37 17.28 22.14
N GLN A 67 -6.21 16.66 23.30
CA GLN A 67 -4.96 16.66 24.04
C GLN A 67 -4.54 15.23 24.33
N LYS A 68 -3.28 14.91 24.04
CA LYS A 68 -2.70 13.58 24.31
C LYS A 68 -1.52 13.73 25.25
N PRO A 69 -1.24 12.73 26.09
CA PRO A 69 -0.06 12.76 26.95
C PRO A 69 1.21 12.78 26.09
N ASN A 70 2.24 13.48 26.58
CA ASN A 70 3.54 13.45 25.92
C ASN A 70 4.13 12.03 25.91
N ALA A 71 4.84 11.71 24.82
CA ALA A 71 5.38 10.38 24.63
C ALA A 71 6.41 10.02 25.72
N LYS A 72 6.29 8.81 26.28
CA LYS A 72 7.24 8.26 27.24
C LYS A 72 8.09 7.19 26.57
N LEU A 73 9.40 7.35 26.64
CA LEU A 73 10.35 6.32 26.30
C LEU A 73 10.22 5.17 27.31
N LEU A 74 9.95 3.96 26.80
CA LEU A 74 9.74 2.73 27.60
C LEU A 74 8.64 2.86 28.67
N GLY A 75 7.67 3.78 28.49
CA GLY A 75 6.59 4.02 29.46
C GLY A 75 6.99 4.82 30.70
N ILE A 76 8.29 5.15 30.86
CA ILE A 76 8.83 5.72 32.09
C ILE A 76 9.22 7.19 31.91
N ALA A 77 10.08 7.51 30.92
CA ALA A 77 10.73 8.82 30.83
C ALA A 77 10.21 9.69 29.67
N ARG A 78 9.85 10.96 29.93
CA ARG A 78 9.48 11.94 28.89
C ARG A 78 10.71 12.57 28.23
N ALA A 79 11.55 11.75 27.60
CA ALA A 79 12.83 12.17 27.04
C ALA A 79 12.69 13.31 26.00
N ARG A 80 11.69 13.21 25.11
CA ARG A 80 11.42 14.22 24.07
C ARG A 80 11.04 15.59 24.65
N LEU A 81 10.20 15.58 25.68
CA LEU A 81 9.82 16.77 26.42
C LEU A 81 11.01 17.39 27.17
N TRP A 82 11.89 16.57 27.73
CA TRP A 82 13.11 17.07 28.37
C TRP A 82 14.01 17.80 27.37
N TYR A 83 14.20 17.26 26.16
CA TYR A 83 14.96 17.94 25.10
C TYR A 83 14.33 19.27 24.71
N HIS A 84 13.00 19.36 24.65
CA HIS A 84 12.29 20.61 24.39
C HIS A 84 12.69 21.71 25.39
N TYR A 85 12.55 21.45 26.70
CA TYR A 85 12.92 22.41 27.74
C TYR A 85 14.43 22.74 27.75
N ARG A 86 15.29 21.76 27.48
CA ARG A 86 16.74 21.98 27.40
C ARG A 86 17.12 22.91 26.25
N ILE A 87 16.47 22.79 25.10
CA ILE A 87 16.76 23.63 23.92
C ILE A 87 16.19 25.03 24.13
N GLN A 88 14.99 25.17 24.69
CA GLN A 88 14.41 26.48 25.02
C GLN A 88 15.25 27.28 26.03
N ALA A 89 15.99 26.60 26.92
CA ALA A 89 16.88 27.25 27.88
C ALA A 89 18.19 27.78 27.26
N LYS A 90 18.49 27.48 25.98
CA LYS A 90 19.69 27.99 25.30
C LYS A 90 19.42 29.32 24.60
N GLN A 91 20.29 30.30 24.83
CA GLN A 91 20.22 31.61 24.16
C GLN A 91 20.68 31.54 22.69
N ASP A 92 21.67 30.69 22.39
CA ASP A 92 22.12 30.39 21.03
C ASP A 92 21.94 28.90 20.68
N SER A 93 21.31 28.62 19.53
CA SER A 93 21.02 27.26 19.07
C SER A 93 21.89 26.85 17.88
N SER A 94 22.69 25.78 18.05
CA SER A 94 23.50 25.20 16.98
C SER A 94 22.63 24.56 15.88
N LYS A 95 23.20 24.28 14.69
CA LYS A 95 22.50 23.53 13.61
C LYS A 95 21.99 22.17 14.09
N PHE A 96 22.73 21.53 15.01
CA PHE A 96 22.34 20.27 15.62
C PHE A 96 21.18 20.44 16.63
N ASP A 97 21.21 21.48 17.47
CA ASP A 97 20.08 21.79 18.37
C ASP A 97 18.80 22.07 17.59
N LYS A 98 18.88 22.79 16.46
CA LYS A 98 17.75 23.04 15.56
C LYS A 98 17.21 21.75 14.92
N TRP A 99 18.08 20.78 14.66
CA TRP A 99 17.66 19.46 14.17
C TRP A 99 16.97 18.65 15.28
N ILE A 100 17.51 18.61 16.51
CA ILE A 100 16.87 17.95 17.65
C ILE A 100 15.50 18.58 17.94
N ALA A 101 15.41 19.91 17.94
CA ALA A 101 14.15 20.62 18.14
C ALA A 101 13.08 20.20 17.12
N ARG A 102 13.48 20.00 15.85
CA ARG A 102 12.57 19.64 14.76
C ARG A 102 12.20 18.16 14.74
N VAL A 103 13.12 17.27 15.09
CA VAL A 103 12.99 15.82 14.84
C VAL A 103 12.68 15.02 16.11
N ILE A 104 13.17 15.48 17.27
CA ILE A 104 13.17 14.70 18.51
C ILE A 104 12.32 15.36 19.61
N ALA A 105 12.37 16.69 19.74
CA ALA A 105 11.69 17.40 20.82
C ALA A 105 10.16 17.36 20.68
N GLU A 106 9.47 17.43 21.83
CA GLU A 106 8.02 17.46 21.89
C GLU A 106 7.57 18.58 22.83
N GLU A 107 6.62 19.40 22.40
CA GLU A 107 6.07 20.50 23.20
C GLU A 107 5.29 19.98 24.43
N PRO A 108 5.27 20.71 25.55
CA PRO A 108 4.54 20.30 26.74
C PRO A 108 3.03 20.22 26.50
N SER A 109 2.47 19.04 26.72
CA SER A 109 1.02 18.82 26.72
C SER A 109 0.48 19.15 28.11
N ILE A 110 0.05 20.40 28.30
CA ILE A 110 -0.55 20.90 29.54
C ILE A 110 -2.06 20.69 29.47
N LEU A 111 -2.65 20.17 30.54
CA LEU A 111 -4.09 19.93 30.60
C LEU A 111 -4.87 21.25 30.48
N ASP A 112 -5.81 21.28 29.54
CA ASP A 112 -6.77 22.35 29.36
C ASP A 112 -8.20 21.78 29.46
N SER A 113 -8.96 22.27 30.44
CA SER A 113 -10.35 21.83 30.65
C SER A 113 -11.26 22.20 29.47
N VAL A 114 -10.98 23.29 28.76
CA VAL A 114 -11.74 23.70 27.56
C VAL A 114 -11.54 22.68 26.45
N GLN A 115 -10.31 22.20 26.25
CA GLN A 115 -10.02 21.18 25.25
C GLN A 115 -10.59 19.80 25.63
N THR A 116 -10.65 19.51 26.94
CA THR A 116 -11.34 18.31 27.47
C THR A 116 -12.84 18.36 27.17
N ASP A 117 -13.47 19.52 27.39
CA ASP A 117 -14.88 19.75 27.05
C ASP A 117 -15.16 19.63 25.54
N VAL A 118 -14.31 20.22 24.70
CA VAL A 118 -14.36 20.07 23.24
C VAL A 118 -14.23 18.60 22.83
N SER A 119 -13.35 17.84 23.49
CA SER A 119 -13.19 16.41 23.24
C SER A 119 -14.48 15.63 23.57
N ALA A 120 -15.10 15.90 24.72
CA ALA A 120 -16.38 15.30 25.09
C ALA A 120 -17.51 15.62 24.09
N LYS A 121 -17.61 16.88 23.65
CA LYS A 121 -18.57 17.31 22.61
C LYS A 121 -18.34 16.61 21.26
N ASN A 122 -17.07 16.42 20.87
CA ASN A 122 -16.72 15.66 19.67
C ASN A 122 -17.09 14.18 19.80
N MET A 123 -16.89 13.58 20.98
CA MET A 123 -17.30 12.20 21.27
C MET A 123 -18.83 12.05 21.16
N VAL A 124 -19.62 12.96 21.74
CA VAL A 124 -21.09 12.97 21.56
C VAL A 124 -21.45 13.05 20.08
N THR A 125 -20.87 14.00 19.34
CA THR A 125 -21.15 14.18 17.91
C THR A 125 -20.81 12.91 17.11
N TYR A 126 -19.71 12.25 17.44
CA TYR A 126 -19.30 11.00 16.82
C TYR A 126 -20.30 9.86 17.12
N LEU A 127 -20.71 9.71 18.38
CA LEU A 127 -21.67 8.69 18.80
C LEU A 127 -23.04 8.88 18.13
N LYS A 128 -23.52 10.12 18.00
CA LYS A 128 -24.72 10.45 17.24
C LYS A 128 -24.62 10.01 15.77
N ARG A 129 -23.47 10.22 15.13
CA ARG A 129 -23.21 9.73 13.75
C ARG A 129 -23.16 8.20 13.63
N LYS A 130 -22.99 7.49 14.75
CA LYS A 130 -23.02 6.02 14.84
C LYS A 130 -24.40 5.46 15.22
N GLY A 131 -25.41 6.31 15.41
CA GLY A 131 -26.79 5.92 15.75
C GLY A 131 -27.15 6.02 17.23
N TYR A 132 -26.23 6.48 18.09
CA TYR A 132 -26.50 6.73 19.51
C TYR A 132 -26.95 8.19 19.69
N PHE A 133 -28.18 8.50 19.31
CA PHE A 133 -28.67 9.90 19.29
C PHE A 133 -28.80 10.51 20.68
N ASP A 134 -29.09 9.69 21.68
CA ASP A 134 -29.26 10.09 23.09
C ASP A 134 -27.99 9.92 23.92
N ALA A 135 -26.85 9.62 23.28
CA ALA A 135 -25.60 9.45 24.00
C ALA A 135 -25.15 10.73 24.71
N THR A 136 -24.67 10.58 25.93
CA THR A 136 -24.08 11.66 26.72
C THR A 136 -22.64 11.33 27.08
N VAL A 137 -21.80 12.36 27.14
CA VAL A 137 -20.40 12.25 27.56
C VAL A 137 -20.15 13.34 28.59
N ASN A 138 -20.13 12.93 29.85
CA ASN A 138 -19.71 13.79 30.95
C ASN A 138 -18.21 13.60 31.17
N TRP A 139 -17.54 14.64 31.67
CA TRP A 139 -16.13 14.56 31.95
C TRP A 139 -15.80 15.10 33.34
N SER A 140 -14.77 14.51 33.95
CA SER A 140 -14.17 15.00 35.18
C SER A 140 -12.64 14.87 35.09
N LEU A 141 -11.93 15.50 36.03
CA LEU A 141 -10.47 15.45 36.07
C LEU A 141 -9.99 14.64 37.25
N LYS A 142 -9.17 13.62 36.97
CA LYS A 142 -8.40 12.94 38.01
C LYS A 142 -7.04 13.61 38.15
N ILE A 143 -6.95 14.55 39.08
CA ILE A 143 -5.75 15.33 39.33
C ILE A 143 -4.80 14.55 40.26
N LYS A 144 -3.53 14.49 39.88
CA LYS A 144 -2.40 14.05 40.70
C LYS A 144 -1.42 15.22 40.85
N LYS A 145 -0.36 15.02 41.64
CA LYS A 145 0.66 16.04 41.93
C LYS A 145 1.16 16.81 40.70
N HIS A 146 1.54 16.13 39.62
CA HIS A 146 2.12 16.75 38.40
C HIS A 146 1.40 16.40 37.10
N THR A 147 0.28 15.70 37.20
CA THR A 147 -0.43 15.17 36.02
C THR A 147 -1.92 15.15 36.28
N ALA A 148 -2.71 15.34 35.24
CA ALA A 148 -4.16 15.21 35.31
C ALA A 148 -4.65 14.34 34.15
N ALA A 149 -5.54 13.40 34.45
CA ALA A 149 -6.19 12.57 33.45
C ALA A 149 -7.65 12.98 33.29
N SER A 150 -8.11 13.14 32.07
CA SER A 150 -9.52 13.31 31.77
C SER A 150 -10.24 11.98 31.95
N VAL A 151 -11.34 11.98 32.70
CA VAL A 151 -12.20 10.81 32.90
C VAL A 151 -13.49 11.10 32.15
N TYR A 152 -13.75 10.35 31.08
CA TYR A 152 -14.96 10.46 30.28
C TYR A 152 -15.96 9.37 30.72
N ASP A 153 -17.05 9.80 31.31
CA ASP A 153 -18.20 8.98 31.65
C ASP A 153 -19.20 9.05 30.50
N ILE A 154 -19.22 7.98 29.71
CA ILE A 154 -19.97 7.87 28.47
C ILE A 154 -21.18 6.99 28.72
N ASP A 155 -22.36 7.56 28.56
CA ASP A 155 -23.60 6.81 28.45
C ASP A 155 -24.00 6.71 26.99
N LEU A 156 -23.99 5.50 26.44
CA LEU A 156 -24.38 5.26 25.06
C LEU A 156 -25.91 5.29 24.88
N ALA A 157 -26.68 5.09 25.96
CA ALA A 157 -28.11 4.80 25.89
C ALA A 157 -28.41 3.68 24.87
N SER A 158 -29.59 3.71 24.26
CA SER A 158 -30.02 2.77 23.22
C SER A 158 -29.63 3.26 21.82
N VAL A 159 -29.21 2.32 20.98
CA VAL A 159 -28.88 2.60 19.57
C VAL A 159 -30.15 2.65 18.74
N TYR A 160 -30.27 3.67 17.89
CA TYR A 160 -31.35 3.75 16.92
C TYR A 160 -31.01 2.88 15.71
N THR A 161 -31.95 2.04 15.31
CA THR A 161 -31.81 1.09 14.21
C THR A 161 -32.83 1.37 13.12
N ILE A 162 -32.49 0.95 11.90
CA ILE A 162 -33.34 1.17 10.73
C ILE A 162 -34.49 0.15 10.74
N ASP A 163 -35.74 0.62 10.73
CA ASP A 163 -36.91 -0.22 10.46
C ASP A 163 -37.05 -0.42 8.95
N THR A 164 -37.27 0.70 8.26
CA THR A 164 -37.48 0.77 6.82
C THR A 164 -36.70 1.96 6.26
N ALA A 165 -36.11 1.81 5.07
CA ALA A 165 -35.45 2.89 4.34
C ALA A 165 -36.15 3.13 3.00
N MET A 166 -36.66 4.34 2.79
CA MET A 166 -37.37 4.72 1.57
C MET A 166 -36.57 5.77 0.80
N LEU A 167 -36.29 5.47 -0.46
CA LEU A 167 -35.70 6.40 -1.41
C LEU A 167 -36.77 6.91 -2.37
N ASN A 168 -36.95 8.23 -2.42
CA ASN A 168 -37.90 8.88 -3.30
C ASN A 168 -37.19 9.68 -4.39
N SER A 169 -37.81 9.82 -5.57
CA SER A 169 -37.37 10.78 -6.58
C SER A 169 -38.53 11.14 -7.50
N ARG A 170 -38.54 12.38 -8.00
CA ARG A 170 -39.44 12.78 -9.08
C ARG A 170 -39.05 12.18 -10.42
N ASP A 171 -37.77 11.85 -10.59
CA ASP A 171 -37.24 11.17 -11.76
C ASP A 171 -37.32 9.64 -11.55
N THR A 172 -38.46 9.06 -11.94
CA THR A 172 -38.77 7.64 -11.71
C THR A 172 -37.81 6.70 -12.45
N ALA A 173 -37.20 7.14 -13.56
CA ALA A 173 -36.22 6.35 -14.30
C ALA A 173 -34.97 6.04 -13.46
N LEU A 174 -34.61 6.92 -12.50
CA LEU A 174 -33.54 6.62 -11.54
C LEU A 174 -33.93 5.48 -10.61
N LEU A 175 -35.16 5.51 -10.09
CA LEU A 175 -35.65 4.51 -9.14
C LEU A 175 -35.67 3.11 -9.77
N GLU A 176 -36.11 3.00 -11.03
CA GLU A 176 -36.06 1.73 -11.77
C GLU A 176 -34.65 1.14 -11.82
N ILE A 177 -33.64 1.98 -12.09
CA ILE A 177 -32.25 1.53 -12.16
C ILE A 177 -31.74 1.12 -10.77
N ILE A 178 -32.00 1.94 -9.74
CA ILE A 178 -31.51 1.72 -8.38
C ILE A 178 -32.14 0.48 -7.74
N ASN A 179 -33.44 0.26 -7.97
CA ASN A 179 -34.20 -0.85 -7.39
C ASN A 179 -33.70 -2.22 -7.87
N ARG A 180 -33.09 -2.31 -9.06
CA ARG A 180 -32.43 -3.54 -9.54
C ARG A 180 -31.20 -3.94 -8.72
N PHE A 181 -30.67 -3.02 -7.90
CA PHE A 181 -29.50 -3.24 -7.04
C PHE A 181 -29.84 -3.01 -5.56
N SER A 182 -31.10 -3.17 -5.17
CA SER A 182 -31.57 -2.88 -3.79
C SER A 182 -30.92 -3.79 -2.74
N GLU A 183 -30.59 -5.03 -3.08
CA GLU A 183 -29.94 -6.00 -2.17
C GLU A 183 -28.56 -5.56 -1.67
N GLU A 184 -27.87 -4.70 -2.43
CA GLU A 184 -26.53 -4.19 -2.08
C GLU A 184 -26.58 -2.95 -1.16
N THR A 185 -27.76 -2.54 -0.69
CA THR A 185 -27.90 -1.33 0.14
C THR A 185 -27.10 -1.40 1.44
N PHE A 186 -26.54 -0.25 1.82
CA PHE A 186 -25.90 -0.05 3.13
C PHE A 186 -26.91 0.32 4.24
N LEU A 187 -28.17 0.60 3.89
CA LEU A 187 -29.24 0.98 4.81
C LEU A 187 -30.18 -0.21 5.07
N LYS A 188 -29.67 -1.23 5.78
CA LYS A 188 -30.40 -2.48 6.02
C LYS A 188 -31.27 -2.40 7.28
N THR A 189 -32.44 -3.02 7.24
CA THR A 189 -33.31 -3.19 8.40
C THR A 189 -32.57 -3.89 9.55
N GLY A 190 -32.72 -3.37 10.77
CA GLY A 190 -32.08 -3.84 12.00
C GLY A 190 -30.65 -3.33 12.22
N GLU A 191 -30.00 -2.73 11.21
CA GLU A 191 -28.67 -2.14 11.38
C GLU A 191 -28.74 -0.75 12.04
N PRO A 192 -27.66 -0.30 12.72
CA PRO A 192 -27.60 1.04 13.29
C PRO A 192 -27.80 2.14 12.24
N LEU A 193 -28.60 3.16 12.59
CA LEU A 193 -28.79 4.36 11.79
C LEU A 193 -27.50 5.20 11.80
N SER A 194 -26.58 4.89 10.89
CA SER A 194 -25.27 5.54 10.81
C SER A 194 -25.14 6.49 9.63
N PHE A 195 -24.58 7.67 9.89
CA PHE A 195 -24.18 8.62 8.85
C PHE A 195 -23.15 8.03 7.87
N GLU A 196 -22.30 7.12 8.36
CA GLU A 196 -21.31 6.44 7.51
C GLU A 196 -21.99 5.52 6.49
N ASN A 197 -22.95 4.70 6.94
CA ASN A 197 -23.75 3.85 6.05
C ASN A 197 -24.53 4.70 5.04
N TYR A 198 -25.08 5.85 5.45
CA TYR A 198 -25.73 6.77 4.52
C TYR A 198 -24.76 7.33 3.47
N GLN A 199 -23.52 7.67 3.86
CA GLN A 199 -22.51 8.12 2.91
C GLN A 199 -22.12 7.02 1.92
N LEU A 200 -21.98 5.78 2.40
CA LEU A 200 -21.72 4.61 1.56
C LEU A 200 -22.86 4.36 0.58
N GLU A 201 -24.12 4.49 1.04
CA GLU A 201 -25.30 4.34 0.19
C GLU A 201 -25.37 5.40 -0.91
N ARG A 202 -25.14 6.67 -0.57
CA ARG A 202 -25.06 7.75 -1.57
C ARG A 202 -23.99 7.49 -2.62
N ASN A 203 -22.81 7.04 -2.17
CA ASN A 203 -21.71 6.71 -3.08
C ASN A 203 -22.05 5.50 -3.98
N ARG A 204 -22.71 4.48 -3.45
CA ARG A 204 -23.18 3.29 -4.19
C ARG A 204 -24.17 3.67 -5.27
N ILE A 205 -25.22 4.40 -4.90
CA ILE A 205 -26.25 4.87 -5.85
C ILE A 205 -25.62 5.77 -6.92
N ARG A 206 -24.76 6.72 -6.53
CA ARG A 206 -24.04 7.56 -7.50
C ARG A 206 -23.21 6.72 -8.47
N ALA A 207 -22.50 5.69 -7.99
CA ALA A 207 -21.72 4.81 -8.84
C ALA A 207 -22.61 4.01 -9.81
N ILE A 208 -23.75 3.50 -9.34
CA ILE A 208 -24.75 2.82 -10.19
C ILE A 208 -25.22 3.76 -11.30
N LEU A 209 -25.69 4.96 -10.94
CA LEU A 209 -26.23 5.92 -11.91
C LEU A 209 -25.17 6.41 -12.91
N ARG A 210 -23.95 6.74 -12.45
CA ARG A 210 -22.87 7.15 -13.36
C ARG A 210 -22.42 6.01 -14.29
N ASN A 211 -22.60 4.75 -13.91
CA ASN A 211 -22.39 3.60 -14.78
C ASN A 211 -23.60 3.27 -15.68
N HIS A 212 -24.70 4.02 -15.56
CA HIS A 212 -25.89 3.93 -16.40
C HIS A 212 -26.15 5.24 -17.18
N GLY A 213 -25.09 5.98 -17.52
CA GLY A 213 -25.16 7.16 -18.38
C GLY A 213 -25.32 8.50 -17.66
N TYR A 214 -25.57 8.55 -16.36
CA TYR A 214 -25.80 9.81 -15.64
C TYR A 214 -24.47 10.48 -15.21
N ALA A 215 -23.69 10.94 -16.18
CA ALA A 215 -22.32 11.45 -15.98
C ALA A 215 -22.21 12.61 -14.97
N GLN A 216 -23.23 13.47 -14.91
CA GLN A 216 -23.28 14.63 -14.02
C GLN A 216 -23.85 14.31 -12.64
N PHE A 217 -24.29 13.08 -12.36
CA PHE A 217 -24.86 12.74 -11.06
C PHE A 217 -23.82 12.85 -9.94
N GLN A 218 -24.16 13.59 -8.89
CA GLN A 218 -23.32 13.95 -7.76
C GLN A 218 -24.06 13.73 -6.42
N ASN A 219 -23.30 13.66 -5.32
CA ASN A 219 -23.87 13.36 -3.99
C ASN A 219 -24.72 14.49 -3.41
N ASN A 220 -24.64 15.70 -3.95
CA ASN A 220 -25.43 16.86 -3.54
C ASN A 220 -26.91 16.77 -3.99
N PHE A 221 -27.24 15.85 -4.91
CA PHE A 221 -28.64 15.56 -5.27
C PHE A 221 -29.38 14.76 -4.19
N PHE A 222 -28.70 14.24 -3.17
CA PHE A 222 -29.38 13.57 -2.06
C PHE A 222 -29.74 14.55 -0.95
N THR A 223 -30.98 14.45 -0.45
CA THR A 223 -31.41 15.20 0.74
C THR A 223 -30.74 14.68 2.02
N ARG A 224 -31.01 15.31 3.16
CA ARG A 224 -30.65 14.73 4.47
C ARG A 224 -31.67 13.65 4.81
N LEU A 225 -31.24 12.61 5.53
CA LEU A 225 -32.15 11.62 6.09
C LEU A 225 -33.20 12.31 6.97
N ARG A 226 -34.46 11.97 6.76
CA ARG A 226 -35.58 12.27 7.63
C ARG A 226 -35.95 10.98 8.35
N GLY A 227 -36.17 11.05 9.66
CA GLY A 227 -36.52 9.88 10.45
C GLY A 227 -37.78 10.15 11.25
N ASP A 228 -38.72 9.22 11.21
CA ASP A 228 -39.86 9.21 12.12
C ASP A 228 -39.70 8.05 13.11
N SER A 229 -39.58 8.39 14.40
CA SER A 229 -39.47 7.44 15.52
C SER A 229 -40.76 7.34 16.34
N THR A 230 -41.86 7.95 15.89
CA THR A 230 -43.13 8.00 16.63
C THR A 230 -44.08 6.83 16.33
N ILE A 231 -43.74 5.94 15.40
CA ILE A 231 -44.70 4.98 14.80
C ILE A 231 -44.59 3.53 15.35
N GLN A 232 -43.79 3.21 16.37
CA GLN A 232 -43.64 1.81 16.85
C GLN A 232 -43.56 1.64 18.38
N ASP A 233 -43.96 0.44 18.85
CA ASP A 233 -43.85 -0.02 20.24
C ASP A 233 -42.38 -0.09 20.74
N ASP A 234 -41.40 -0.14 19.83
CA ASP A 234 -39.97 0.04 20.14
C ASP A 234 -39.50 1.44 19.73
N ARG A 235 -39.24 2.29 20.72
CA ARG A 235 -38.88 3.72 20.56
C ARG A 235 -37.56 3.98 19.82
N HIS A 236 -36.79 2.94 19.48
CA HIS A 236 -35.46 3.07 18.84
C HIS A 236 -35.39 2.46 17.44
N MET A 237 -36.52 2.05 16.87
CA MET A 237 -36.63 1.69 15.45
C MET A 237 -37.14 2.90 14.66
N VAL A 238 -36.45 3.25 13.58
CA VAL A 238 -36.72 4.48 12.81
C VAL A 238 -37.01 4.14 11.37
N ARG A 239 -38.13 4.66 10.85
CA ARG A 239 -38.36 4.73 9.41
C ARG A 239 -37.64 5.93 8.84
N ILE A 240 -36.75 5.68 7.89
CA ILE A 240 -35.92 6.72 7.28
C ILE A 240 -36.34 6.96 5.83
N GLU A 241 -36.37 8.23 5.47
CA GLU A 241 -36.67 8.70 4.12
C GLU A 241 -35.56 9.63 3.62
N TYR A 242 -35.26 9.52 2.33
CA TYR A 242 -34.40 10.47 1.62
C TYR A 242 -34.79 10.55 0.16
N ASP A 243 -34.47 11.68 -0.44
CA ASP A 243 -34.89 12.01 -1.80
C ASP A 243 -33.66 12.25 -2.69
N ILE A 244 -33.81 11.91 -3.96
CA ILE A 244 -33.00 12.45 -5.04
C ILE A 244 -33.74 13.64 -5.63
N ILE A 245 -33.22 14.84 -5.40
CA ILE A 245 -33.74 16.08 -5.99
C ILE A 245 -33.30 16.20 -7.45
N THR A 246 -34.12 16.85 -8.27
CA THR A 246 -33.79 17.12 -9.66
C THR A 246 -32.80 18.30 -9.77
N PRO A 247 -32.06 18.43 -10.88
CA PRO A 247 -31.27 19.62 -11.17
C PRO A 247 -32.12 20.90 -11.12
N THR A 248 -31.46 22.05 -10.92
CA THR A 248 -32.17 23.34 -10.82
C THR A 248 -32.81 23.80 -12.13
N ASP A 249 -32.27 23.33 -13.25
CA ASP A 249 -32.62 23.68 -14.62
C ASP A 249 -33.41 22.59 -15.34
N SER A 250 -33.70 21.46 -14.68
CA SER A 250 -34.38 20.31 -15.30
C SER A 250 -35.27 19.55 -14.31
N THR A 251 -36.30 18.90 -14.83
CA THR A 251 -37.16 17.99 -14.06
C THR A 251 -36.64 16.54 -14.02
N TYR A 252 -35.56 16.23 -14.75
CA TYR A 252 -34.94 14.91 -14.81
C TYR A 252 -33.41 14.99 -14.89
N HIS A 253 -32.74 13.90 -14.56
CA HIS A 253 -31.30 13.76 -14.72
C HIS A 253 -30.98 13.27 -16.13
N ARG A 254 -30.07 13.94 -16.82
CA ARG A 254 -29.72 13.60 -18.20
C ARG A 254 -28.83 12.36 -18.28
N LYS A 255 -29.13 11.50 -19.26
CA LYS A 255 -28.24 10.42 -19.68
C LYS A 255 -27.33 10.90 -20.80
N PHE A 256 -26.07 10.48 -20.74
CA PHE A 256 -25.03 10.87 -21.69
C PHE A 256 -24.52 9.68 -22.49
N ARG A 257 -24.22 9.92 -23.77
CA ARG A 257 -23.42 9.06 -24.63
C ARG A 257 -22.07 9.72 -24.91
N ILE A 258 -21.05 8.90 -25.09
CA ILE A 258 -19.68 9.35 -25.36
C ILE A 258 -19.64 9.95 -26.77
N GLY A 259 -19.16 11.17 -26.89
CA GLY A 259 -18.95 11.86 -28.16
C GLY A 259 -17.52 11.74 -28.65
N GLU A 260 -16.93 12.87 -29.03
CA GLU A 260 -15.54 12.94 -29.50
C GLU A 260 -14.56 12.64 -28.37
N ILE A 261 -13.52 11.86 -28.68
CA ILE A 261 -12.41 11.58 -27.78
C ILE A 261 -11.16 12.17 -28.42
N THR A 262 -10.54 13.13 -27.72
CA THR A 262 -9.32 13.80 -28.16
C THR A 262 -8.18 13.49 -27.19
N VAL A 263 -7.06 13.00 -27.72
CA VAL A 263 -5.85 12.66 -26.97
C VAL A 263 -4.74 13.66 -27.29
N LEU A 264 -4.14 14.20 -26.24
CA LEU A 264 -2.97 15.09 -26.28
C LEU A 264 -1.78 14.32 -25.68
N PRO A 265 -1.00 13.58 -26.48
CA PRO A 265 -0.06 12.56 -26.00
C PRO A 265 1.23 13.10 -25.37
N SER A 266 1.60 14.36 -25.64
CA SER A 266 2.77 15.05 -25.10
C SER A 266 2.38 16.42 -24.53
N TYR A 267 1.33 16.45 -23.71
CA TYR A 267 0.79 17.68 -23.14
C TYR A 267 1.72 18.26 -22.06
N THR A 268 2.10 19.52 -22.25
CA THR A 268 2.52 20.42 -21.16
C THR A 268 1.72 21.73 -21.24
N PRO A 269 1.55 22.46 -20.13
CA PRO A 269 0.87 23.76 -20.16
C PRO A 269 1.45 24.71 -21.22
N GLU A 270 2.78 24.69 -21.39
CA GLU A 270 3.52 25.54 -22.33
C GLU A 270 3.30 25.14 -23.79
N THR A 271 3.13 23.84 -24.09
CA THR A 271 2.95 23.35 -25.46
C THR A 271 1.49 23.32 -25.92
N SER A 272 0.53 23.63 -25.06
CA SER A 272 -0.91 23.58 -25.39
C SER A 272 -1.31 24.46 -26.59
N LEU A 273 -0.65 25.61 -26.76
CA LEU A 273 -0.85 26.52 -27.90
C LEU A 273 -0.14 26.06 -29.19
N LEU A 274 0.76 25.08 -29.08
CA LEU A 274 1.59 24.58 -30.17
C LEU A 274 1.01 23.32 -30.83
N LEU A 275 -0.12 22.81 -30.33
CA LEU A 275 -0.81 21.62 -30.86
C LEU A 275 -1.56 21.95 -32.15
N THR A 276 -0.84 21.99 -33.26
CA THR A 276 -1.33 22.39 -34.59
C THR A 276 -1.60 21.21 -35.51
N HIS A 277 -1.16 20.00 -35.15
CA HIS A 277 -1.32 18.81 -35.99
C HIS A 277 -2.39 17.88 -35.40
N ASP A 278 -3.44 17.64 -36.19
CA ASP A 278 -4.54 16.76 -35.83
C ASP A 278 -4.53 15.51 -36.72
N SER A 279 -4.76 14.34 -36.12
CA SER A 279 -4.90 13.06 -36.83
C SER A 279 -6.00 12.23 -36.21
N ILE A 280 -6.78 11.52 -37.01
CA ILE A 280 -7.83 10.61 -36.50
C ILE A 280 -7.35 9.17 -36.70
N ILE A 281 -7.34 8.40 -35.60
CA ILE A 281 -6.94 7.00 -35.60
C ILE A 281 -7.96 6.22 -34.76
N ASN A 282 -8.68 5.29 -35.37
CA ASN A 282 -9.70 4.47 -34.70
C ASN A 282 -10.75 5.31 -33.95
N ASP A 283 -11.35 6.28 -34.66
CA ASP A 283 -12.35 7.24 -34.15
C ASP A 283 -11.90 8.15 -32.99
N ILE A 284 -10.59 8.14 -32.67
CA ILE A 284 -9.99 8.99 -31.65
C ILE A 284 -9.11 10.04 -32.33
N ARG A 285 -9.32 11.31 -31.97
CA ARG A 285 -8.51 12.43 -32.46
C ARG A 285 -7.23 12.55 -31.64
N PHE A 286 -6.08 12.59 -32.27
CA PHE A 286 -4.80 12.90 -31.65
C PHE A 286 -4.38 14.31 -32.04
N ARG A 287 -3.99 15.12 -31.05
CA ARG A 287 -3.44 16.47 -31.27
C ARG A 287 -1.99 16.51 -30.81
N THR A 288 -1.08 16.78 -31.74
CA THR A 288 0.36 16.83 -31.48
C THR A 288 0.96 18.16 -31.97
N GLN A 289 2.17 18.46 -31.53
CA GLN A 289 2.84 19.70 -31.90
C GLN A 289 3.36 19.68 -33.34
N ASP A 290 3.96 18.56 -33.76
CA ASP A 290 4.72 18.43 -35.01
C ASP A 290 4.34 17.18 -35.82
N GLY A 291 3.20 16.55 -35.51
CA GLY A 291 2.78 15.30 -36.14
C GLY A 291 3.52 14.05 -35.61
N THR A 292 4.48 14.19 -34.69
CA THR A 292 5.23 13.06 -34.16
C THR A 292 4.62 12.49 -32.88
N PHE A 293 4.90 11.22 -32.63
CA PHE A 293 4.45 10.50 -31.45
C PHE A 293 5.64 9.95 -30.67
N GLU A 294 5.78 10.36 -29.41
CA GLU A 294 6.74 9.77 -28.49
C GLU A 294 6.39 8.29 -28.21
N VAL A 295 5.10 8.03 -27.97
CA VAL A 295 4.54 6.68 -27.78
C VAL A 295 3.65 6.35 -28.96
N LYS A 296 3.81 5.14 -29.53
CA LYS A 296 3.01 4.65 -30.65
C LYS A 296 1.51 4.82 -30.33
N PRO A 297 0.70 5.43 -31.23
CA PRO A 297 -0.73 5.59 -31.01
C PRO A 297 -1.45 4.30 -30.66
N LYS A 298 -1.07 3.18 -31.29
CA LYS A 298 -1.59 1.84 -30.98
C LYS A 298 -1.50 1.50 -29.48
N THR A 299 -0.37 1.77 -28.83
CA THR A 299 -0.18 1.52 -27.40
C THR A 299 -1.13 2.38 -26.55
N ILE A 300 -1.36 3.63 -26.94
CA ILE A 300 -2.29 4.52 -26.24
C ILE A 300 -3.73 4.03 -26.43
N LEU A 301 -4.12 3.70 -27.66
CA LEU A 301 -5.46 3.23 -28.03
C LEU A 301 -5.85 1.93 -27.31
N GLU A 302 -4.93 0.96 -27.20
CA GLU A 302 -5.16 -0.30 -26.48
C GLU A 302 -5.46 -0.09 -24.98
N ASN A 303 -5.19 1.11 -24.45
CA ASN A 303 -5.41 1.49 -23.05
C ASN A 303 -6.55 2.52 -22.87
N ILE A 304 -7.31 2.83 -23.93
CA ILE A 304 -8.53 3.66 -23.88
C ILE A 304 -9.76 2.75 -23.96
N PHE A 305 -10.63 2.83 -22.95
CA PHE A 305 -11.84 2.01 -22.82
C PHE A 305 -13.12 2.82 -23.05
N LEU A 306 -12.99 4.12 -23.29
CA LEU A 306 -14.09 4.97 -23.75
C LEU A 306 -14.27 4.76 -25.25
N ASN A 307 -15.49 4.46 -25.69
CA ASN A 307 -15.82 4.31 -27.11
C ASN A 307 -16.88 5.31 -27.52
N LYS A 308 -16.64 6.01 -28.63
CA LYS A 308 -17.59 6.96 -29.21
C LYS A 308 -18.93 6.27 -29.52
N GLY A 309 -20.03 6.94 -29.18
CA GLY A 309 -21.41 6.47 -29.39
C GLY A 309 -21.97 5.58 -28.27
N GLU A 310 -21.11 5.00 -27.43
CA GLU A 310 -21.57 4.18 -26.30
C GLU A 310 -22.16 5.03 -25.17
N GLN A 311 -23.03 4.41 -24.36
CA GLN A 311 -23.54 5.07 -23.16
C GLN A 311 -22.39 5.31 -22.17
N TYR A 312 -22.36 6.49 -21.54
CA TYR A 312 -21.33 6.81 -20.56
C TYR A 312 -21.32 5.82 -19.39
N ARG A 313 -20.12 5.38 -19.03
CA ARG A 313 -19.85 4.56 -17.86
C ARG A 313 -18.60 5.07 -17.14
N GLN A 314 -18.74 5.44 -15.86
CA GLN A 314 -17.61 5.86 -15.02
C GLN A 314 -16.50 4.79 -14.99
N VAL A 315 -16.86 3.52 -14.94
CA VAL A 315 -15.88 2.41 -14.87
C VAL A 315 -14.95 2.38 -16.08
N ASP A 316 -15.41 2.78 -17.26
CA ASP A 316 -14.59 2.80 -18.48
C ASP A 316 -13.64 4.01 -18.48
N GLN A 317 -14.10 5.16 -17.96
CA GLN A 317 -13.25 6.33 -17.70
C GLN A 317 -12.14 6.03 -16.68
N ASP A 318 -12.50 5.41 -15.55
CA ASP A 318 -11.55 5.04 -14.49
C ASP A 318 -10.54 4.02 -15.02
N LYS A 319 -11.01 3.00 -15.75
CA LYS A 319 -10.14 1.99 -16.37
C LYS A 319 -9.16 2.63 -17.36
N THR A 320 -9.62 3.56 -18.20
CA THR A 320 -8.75 4.32 -19.12
C THR A 320 -7.66 5.07 -18.36
N SER A 321 -8.02 5.78 -17.28
CA SER A 321 -7.05 6.53 -16.47
C SER A 321 -6.00 5.61 -15.84
N ILE A 322 -6.42 4.49 -15.25
CA ILE A 322 -5.55 3.50 -14.61
C ILE A 322 -4.60 2.88 -15.64
N GLN A 323 -5.13 2.43 -16.78
CA GLN A 323 -4.36 1.69 -17.78
C GLN A 323 -3.32 2.57 -18.49
N LEU A 324 -3.68 3.80 -18.84
CA LEU A 324 -2.72 4.79 -19.36
C LEU A 324 -1.65 5.13 -18.31
N SER A 325 -2.01 5.22 -17.03
CA SER A 325 -1.04 5.47 -15.95
C SER A 325 -0.08 4.27 -15.77
N ASN A 326 -0.59 3.05 -15.90
CA ASN A 326 0.18 1.81 -15.77
C ASN A 326 1.23 1.62 -16.88
N LEU A 327 1.11 2.32 -18.02
CA LEU A 327 2.18 2.36 -19.04
C LEU A 327 3.51 2.92 -18.47
N GLY A 328 3.48 3.65 -17.35
CA GLY A 328 4.68 4.08 -16.61
C GLY A 328 5.51 5.19 -17.29
N ILE A 329 5.26 5.46 -18.57
CA ILE A 329 5.84 6.59 -19.30
C ILE A 329 5.13 7.91 -19.01
N PHE A 330 3.82 7.90 -18.71
CA PHE A 330 3.06 9.10 -18.39
C PHE A 330 3.14 9.41 -16.89
N ARG A 331 3.60 10.61 -16.54
CA ARG A 331 3.63 11.09 -15.16
C ARG A 331 2.22 11.48 -14.69
N PHE A 332 1.45 12.10 -15.58
CA PHE A 332 0.08 12.51 -15.31
C PHE A 332 -0.82 12.11 -16.48
N VAL A 333 -1.95 11.52 -16.13
CA VAL A 333 -3.06 11.22 -17.04
C VAL A 333 -4.27 11.98 -16.53
N SER A 334 -4.75 12.95 -17.29
CA SER A 334 -5.95 13.71 -16.96
C SER A 334 -7.01 13.48 -18.02
N ILE A 335 -8.18 12.99 -17.63
CA ILE A 335 -9.31 12.77 -18.51
C ILE A 335 -10.38 13.79 -18.15
N LYS A 336 -10.57 14.80 -19.00
CA LYS A 336 -11.53 15.87 -18.78
C LYS A 336 -12.80 15.61 -19.61
N PRO A 337 -13.96 15.49 -18.97
CA PRO A 337 -15.22 15.53 -19.70
C PRO A 337 -15.52 16.95 -20.18
N ILE A 338 -15.91 17.08 -21.44
CA ILE A 338 -16.38 18.32 -22.04
C ILE A 338 -17.85 18.12 -22.37
N PHE A 339 -18.71 19.01 -21.84
CA PHE A 339 -20.14 18.97 -22.08
C PHE A 339 -20.48 20.01 -23.15
N PRO A 340 -20.87 19.59 -24.37
CA PRO A 340 -21.30 20.52 -25.41
C PRO A 340 -22.49 21.37 -24.92
N PRO A 341 -22.53 22.67 -25.27
CA PRO A 341 -23.59 23.58 -24.83
C PRO A 341 -24.94 23.35 -25.53
N ASP A 342 -24.98 22.49 -26.55
CA ASP A 342 -26.15 22.21 -27.39
C ASP A 342 -27.16 21.26 -26.74
N ASP A 343 -26.90 20.83 -25.50
CA ASP A 343 -27.77 19.99 -24.71
C ASP A 343 -28.07 18.61 -25.36
N SER A 344 -27.22 18.17 -26.29
CA SER A 344 -27.39 16.96 -27.11
C SER A 344 -27.41 15.62 -26.35
N GLY A 345 -27.14 15.61 -25.05
CA GLY A 345 -26.94 14.37 -24.29
C GLY A 345 -25.64 13.66 -24.68
N VAL A 346 -24.67 14.40 -25.21
CA VAL A 346 -23.34 13.93 -25.57
C VAL A 346 -22.32 14.46 -24.56
N ILE A 347 -21.28 13.66 -24.29
CA ILE A 347 -20.13 14.06 -23.47
C ILE A 347 -18.85 13.73 -24.23
N ASP A 348 -18.09 14.75 -24.58
CA ASP A 348 -16.78 14.62 -25.21
C ASP A 348 -15.70 14.43 -24.14
N PHE A 349 -14.55 13.90 -24.52
CA PHE A 349 -13.43 13.69 -23.61
C PHE A 349 -12.12 14.23 -24.18
N GLU A 350 -11.39 14.97 -23.36
CA GLU A 350 -10.01 15.33 -23.62
C GLU A 350 -9.08 14.57 -22.67
N ILE A 351 -8.19 13.76 -23.24
CA ILE A 351 -7.21 12.95 -22.51
C ILE A 351 -5.85 13.63 -22.66
N TYR A 352 -5.41 14.25 -21.58
CA TYR A 352 -4.11 14.91 -21.47
C TYR A 352 -3.08 13.93 -20.90
N LEU A 353 -2.04 13.66 -21.67
CA LEU A 353 -0.94 12.78 -21.28
C LEU A 353 0.33 13.61 -21.16
N THR A 354 0.85 13.71 -19.93
CA THR A 354 2.13 14.36 -19.67
C THR A 354 3.19 13.30 -19.47
N THR A 355 4.19 13.27 -20.35
CA THR A 355 5.27 12.28 -20.31
C THR A 355 6.24 12.55 -19.16
N ASN A 356 6.78 11.48 -18.59
CA ASN A 356 7.91 11.52 -17.69
C ASN A 356 9.20 11.63 -18.51
N LYS A 357 10.31 12.03 -17.87
CA LYS A 357 11.62 12.00 -18.55
C LYS A 357 11.88 10.56 -19.03
N LYS A 358 12.13 10.42 -20.33
CA LYS A 358 12.38 9.13 -20.98
C LYS A 358 13.52 8.37 -20.29
N LEU A 359 14.63 9.09 -20.03
CA LEU A 359 15.81 8.56 -19.35
C LEU A 359 15.88 9.03 -17.90
N ALA A 360 16.28 8.14 -17.00
CA ALA A 360 16.61 8.49 -15.62
C ALA A 360 17.81 7.66 -15.13
N LEU A 361 18.66 8.30 -14.33
CA LEU A 361 19.79 7.69 -13.63
C LEU A 361 19.58 7.85 -12.13
N GLY A 362 19.70 6.77 -11.37
CA GLY A 362 19.66 6.76 -9.92
C GLY A 362 20.92 6.12 -9.36
N ILE A 363 21.51 6.73 -8.32
CA ILE A 363 22.67 6.20 -7.61
C ILE A 363 22.27 6.12 -6.14
N ASN A 364 22.34 4.92 -5.56
CA ASN A 364 22.11 4.72 -4.13
C ASN A 364 23.38 4.17 -3.49
N ALA A 365 23.76 4.75 -2.36
CA ALA A 365 24.85 4.26 -1.54
C ALA A 365 24.30 3.89 -0.16
N GLU A 366 24.66 2.71 0.34
CA GLU A 366 24.19 2.18 1.60
C GLU A 366 25.38 1.80 2.49
N ILE A 367 25.20 1.99 3.80
CA ILE A 367 26.12 1.54 4.83
C ILE A 367 25.30 0.81 5.89
N ASN A 368 25.70 -0.41 6.21
CA ASN A 368 25.07 -1.23 7.24
C ASN A 368 26.10 -1.76 8.23
N ASN A 369 25.63 -2.16 9.41
CA ASN A 369 26.43 -2.88 10.39
C ASN A 369 25.69 -4.16 10.78
N THR A 370 26.39 -5.28 10.65
CA THR A 370 25.85 -6.61 10.93
C THR A 370 26.70 -7.27 12.02
N ASN A 371 26.07 -7.63 13.13
CA ASN A 371 26.73 -8.39 14.19
C ASN A 371 26.46 -9.88 13.99
N ARG A 372 27.51 -10.67 13.75
CA ARG A 372 27.40 -12.13 13.63
C ARG A 372 27.60 -12.75 15.01
N THR A 373 26.50 -13.15 15.64
CA THR A 373 26.48 -13.77 16.99
C THR A 373 27.29 -15.07 17.06
N SER A 374 27.40 -15.81 15.96
CA SER A 374 28.15 -17.06 15.89
C SER A 374 29.67 -16.88 15.94
N THR A 375 30.18 -15.74 15.45
CA THR A 375 31.62 -15.45 15.37
C THR A 375 32.05 -14.29 16.27
N SER A 376 31.10 -13.63 16.95
CA SER A 376 31.34 -12.40 17.72
C SER A 376 32.04 -11.29 16.91
N THR A 377 31.87 -11.29 15.59
CA THR A 377 32.42 -10.29 14.68
C THR A 377 31.36 -9.26 14.31
N SER A 378 31.77 -8.00 14.23
CA SER A 378 30.95 -6.89 13.75
C SER A 378 31.44 -6.51 12.37
N LEU A 379 30.58 -6.65 11.37
CA LEU A 379 30.90 -6.34 9.98
C LEU A 379 30.29 -5.00 9.59
N VAL A 380 31.04 -4.22 8.82
CA VAL A 380 30.56 -3.00 8.20
C VAL A 380 30.39 -3.26 6.71
N GLY A 381 29.14 -3.31 6.25
CA GLY A 381 28.81 -3.45 4.83
C GLY A 381 28.64 -2.09 4.18
N THR A 382 29.20 -1.93 2.98
CA THR A 382 28.87 -0.81 2.10
C THR A 382 28.41 -1.35 0.75
N ALA A 383 27.43 -0.69 0.15
CA ALA A 383 26.91 -1.06 -1.16
C ALA A 383 26.66 0.19 -2.01
N LEU A 384 26.86 0.06 -3.31
CA LEU A 384 26.57 1.06 -4.32
C LEU A 384 25.69 0.41 -5.40
N SER A 385 24.53 0.99 -5.67
CA SER A 385 23.67 0.59 -6.79
C SER A 385 23.49 1.75 -7.78
N ILE A 386 23.75 1.47 -9.05
CA ILE A 386 23.52 2.39 -10.17
C ILE A 386 22.36 1.83 -11.00
N ASN A 387 21.34 2.66 -11.21
CA ASN A 387 20.09 2.28 -11.84
C ASN A 387 19.86 3.20 -13.03
N TRP A 388 19.98 2.69 -14.25
CA TRP A 388 19.66 3.42 -15.47
C TRP A 388 18.34 2.92 -16.05
N ARG A 389 17.47 3.86 -16.42
CA ARG A 389 16.11 3.57 -16.87
C ARG A 389 15.81 4.26 -18.19
N ASN A 390 15.24 3.53 -19.12
CA ASN A 390 14.60 4.06 -20.33
C ASN A 390 13.13 3.62 -20.36
N ARG A 391 12.19 4.57 -20.22
CA ARG A 391 10.73 4.30 -20.11
C ARG A 391 10.03 4.05 -21.45
N ASN A 392 10.77 4.05 -22.56
CA ASN A 392 10.17 3.94 -23.88
C ASN A 392 11.18 3.40 -24.90
N LEU A 393 11.65 2.17 -24.69
CA LEU A 393 12.73 1.57 -25.48
C LEU A 393 12.36 1.44 -26.97
N PHE A 394 11.18 0.89 -27.28
CA PHE A 394 10.73 0.64 -28.66
C PHE A 394 9.53 1.51 -29.07
N LYS A 395 9.33 2.63 -28.37
CA LYS A 395 8.19 3.56 -28.51
C LYS A 395 6.82 2.98 -28.10
N GLY A 396 6.75 1.77 -27.55
CA GLY A 396 5.51 1.14 -27.07
C GLY A 396 5.37 1.18 -25.55
N ALA A 397 5.98 2.18 -24.89
CA ALA A 397 6.07 2.31 -23.44
C ALA A 397 6.79 1.12 -22.76
N GLU A 398 7.71 0.46 -23.47
CA GLU A 398 8.55 -0.58 -22.88
C GLU A 398 9.60 0.06 -21.98
N LEU A 399 9.72 -0.50 -20.77
CA LEU A 399 10.65 -0.04 -19.76
C LEU A 399 11.90 -0.92 -19.75
N LEU A 400 13.04 -0.35 -20.09
CA LEU A 400 14.35 -0.95 -19.90
C LEU A 400 14.96 -0.45 -18.58
N LEU A 401 15.39 -1.38 -17.74
CA LEU A 401 16.16 -1.15 -16.52
C LEU A 401 17.52 -1.82 -16.66
N LEU A 402 18.58 -1.06 -16.42
CA LEU A 402 19.92 -1.57 -16.20
C LEU A 402 20.28 -1.26 -14.74
N ASN A 403 20.45 -2.28 -13.93
CA ASN A 403 20.86 -2.14 -12.54
C ASN A 403 22.25 -2.72 -12.38
N VAL A 404 23.16 -2.00 -11.74
CA VAL A 404 24.49 -2.49 -11.40
C VAL A 404 24.69 -2.27 -9.92
N GLU A 405 24.78 -3.36 -9.16
CA GLU A 405 25.05 -3.33 -7.73
C GLU A 405 26.45 -3.85 -7.44
N GLY A 406 27.15 -3.21 -6.52
CA GLY A 406 28.42 -3.70 -5.99
C GLY A 406 28.54 -3.37 -4.51
N GLY A 407 29.04 -4.31 -3.73
CA GLY A 407 29.09 -4.19 -2.29
C GLY A 407 30.25 -4.94 -1.68
N LEU A 408 30.67 -4.47 -0.51
CA LEU A 408 31.77 -5.01 0.26
C LEU A 408 31.41 -5.04 1.74
N GLU A 409 31.74 -6.13 2.43
CA GLU A 409 31.67 -6.19 3.89
C GLU A 409 33.09 -6.26 4.46
N ILE A 410 33.38 -5.38 5.40
CA ILE A 410 34.67 -5.28 6.09
C ILE A 410 34.52 -5.81 7.50
N ASP A 411 35.51 -6.57 7.98
CA ASP A 411 35.70 -6.92 9.39
C ASP A 411 36.79 -6.02 10.00
N PRO A 412 36.42 -4.97 10.76
CA PRO A 412 37.39 -4.06 11.36
C PRO A 412 38.20 -4.70 12.50
N SER A 413 37.77 -5.86 13.01
CA SER A 413 38.45 -6.56 14.11
C SER A 413 39.57 -7.51 13.63
N SER A 414 39.66 -7.74 12.33
CA SER A 414 40.65 -8.61 11.69
C SER A 414 41.94 -7.83 11.37
N SER A 415 43.08 -8.27 11.92
CA SER A 415 44.38 -7.65 11.70
C SER A 415 45.04 -8.01 10.36
N ASN A 416 44.66 -9.15 9.78
CA ASN A 416 45.29 -9.68 8.57
C ASN A 416 44.41 -9.59 7.32
N ARG A 417 43.09 -9.44 7.47
CA ARG A 417 42.16 -9.45 6.33
C ARG A 417 40.92 -8.60 6.62
N LEU A 418 40.92 -7.41 6.03
CA LEU A 418 39.85 -6.43 6.24
C LEU A 418 38.58 -6.78 5.46
N ILE A 419 38.66 -7.42 4.28
CA ILE A 419 37.48 -7.69 3.43
C ILE A 419 36.96 -9.11 3.70
N SER A 420 35.69 -9.23 4.08
CA SER A 420 35.01 -10.50 4.37
C SER A 420 34.06 -10.95 3.26
N ASN A 421 33.43 -10.01 2.55
CA ASN A 421 32.47 -10.31 1.50
C ASN A 421 32.61 -9.29 0.37
N VAL A 422 32.50 -9.76 -0.88
CA VAL A 422 32.39 -8.91 -2.07
C VAL A 422 31.23 -9.42 -2.90
N ASN A 423 30.35 -8.52 -3.32
CA ASN A 423 29.30 -8.82 -4.27
C ASN A 423 29.34 -7.86 -5.46
N PHE A 424 28.97 -8.35 -6.64
CA PHE A 424 28.79 -7.56 -7.85
C PHE A 424 27.69 -8.19 -8.71
N SER A 425 26.63 -7.44 -8.99
CA SER A 425 25.44 -7.95 -9.68
C SER A 425 24.88 -6.96 -10.70
N PRO A 426 25.32 -7.02 -11.97
CA PRO A 426 24.64 -6.35 -13.08
C PRO A 426 23.39 -7.12 -13.52
N GLU A 427 22.32 -6.38 -13.81
CA GLU A 427 21.03 -6.88 -14.27
C GLU A 427 20.49 -6.00 -15.41
N ILE A 428 19.95 -6.66 -16.44
CA ILE A 428 19.21 -6.04 -17.52
C ILE A 428 17.79 -6.59 -17.51
N SER A 429 16.81 -5.70 -17.36
CA SER A 429 15.40 -6.06 -17.31
C SER A 429 14.58 -5.22 -18.29
N VAL A 430 13.79 -5.89 -19.14
CA VAL A 430 12.86 -5.27 -20.08
C VAL A 430 11.43 -5.63 -19.70
N PHE A 431 10.62 -4.61 -19.42
CA PHE A 431 9.19 -4.76 -19.15
C PHE A 431 8.40 -4.27 -20.36
N ILE A 432 7.54 -5.16 -20.86
CA ILE A 432 6.57 -4.86 -21.91
C ILE A 432 5.23 -4.63 -21.20
N PRO A 433 4.55 -3.49 -21.41
CA PRO A 433 3.37 -3.10 -20.63
C PRO A 433 2.09 -3.83 -21.07
N ARG A 434 2.22 -5.12 -21.42
CA ARG A 434 1.12 -6.02 -21.73
C ARG A 434 1.51 -7.45 -21.39
N PHE A 435 0.51 -8.26 -21.13
CA PHE A 435 0.66 -9.70 -20.95
C PHE A 435 0.85 -10.42 -22.30
N ILE A 436 1.85 -11.29 -22.39
CA ILE A 436 2.14 -12.09 -23.59
C ILE A 436 2.05 -13.59 -23.24
N ASP A 437 0.93 -14.21 -23.61
CA ASP A 437 0.71 -15.65 -23.46
C ASP A 437 1.20 -16.42 -24.70
N TYR A 438 2.52 -16.58 -24.84
CA TYR A 438 3.15 -17.14 -26.04
C TYR A 438 2.88 -18.65 -26.25
N ILE A 439 2.66 -19.44 -25.18
CA ILE A 439 2.30 -20.88 -25.27
C ILE A 439 0.78 -21.11 -25.14
N GLY A 440 0.02 -20.13 -24.65
CA GLY A 440 -1.42 -20.28 -24.43
C GLY A 440 -1.77 -21.08 -23.17
N ILE A 441 -0.80 -21.37 -22.29
CA ILE A 441 -1.02 -22.18 -21.09
C ILE A 441 -1.91 -21.45 -20.08
N TRP A 442 -1.72 -20.13 -19.94
CA TRP A 442 -2.48 -19.28 -19.02
C TRP A 442 -3.96 -19.20 -19.41
N LYS A 443 -4.26 -19.20 -20.71
CA LYS A 443 -5.63 -19.29 -21.23
C LYS A 443 -6.34 -20.58 -20.80
N ARG A 444 -5.61 -21.70 -20.66
CA ARG A 444 -6.17 -23.00 -20.27
C ARG A 444 -6.40 -23.10 -18.77
N ILE A 445 -5.42 -22.69 -17.96
CA ILE A 445 -5.49 -22.79 -16.48
C ILE A 445 -6.30 -21.65 -15.84
N GLY A 446 -6.42 -20.50 -16.50
CA GLY A 446 -7.08 -19.32 -15.97
C GLY A 446 -8.56 -19.16 -16.35
N LYS A 447 -9.23 -20.25 -16.79
CA LYS A 447 -10.66 -20.23 -17.15
C LYS A 447 -11.51 -19.81 -15.95
N LYS A 448 -12.50 -18.96 -16.23
CA LYS A 448 -13.46 -18.47 -15.24
C LYS A 448 -14.42 -19.59 -14.85
N ASN A 449 -14.68 -19.76 -13.56
CA ASN A 449 -15.81 -20.57 -13.08
C ASN A 449 -17.12 -19.88 -13.48
N PRO A 450 -18.11 -20.55 -14.10
CA PRO A 450 -19.38 -19.93 -14.49
C PRO A 450 -20.06 -19.13 -13.37
N ASN A 451 -19.88 -19.56 -12.11
CA ASN A 451 -20.51 -18.93 -10.95
C ASN A 451 -19.72 -17.74 -10.36
N ASP A 452 -18.51 -17.45 -10.85
CA ASP A 452 -17.74 -16.30 -10.36
C ASP A 452 -18.35 -14.98 -10.89
N THR A 453 -18.55 -14.00 -10.02
CA THR A 453 -18.92 -12.64 -10.44
C THR A 453 -17.72 -11.87 -11.00
N GLN A 454 -16.52 -12.15 -10.47
CA GLN A 454 -15.28 -11.49 -10.91
C GLN A 454 -14.71 -12.12 -12.20
N PRO A 455 -13.95 -11.36 -13.01
CA PRO A 455 -13.21 -11.92 -14.13
C PRO A 455 -12.31 -13.09 -13.69
N GLY A 456 -12.17 -14.09 -14.57
CA GLY A 456 -11.23 -15.20 -14.36
C GLY A 456 -9.78 -14.71 -14.30
N PHE A 457 -8.90 -15.53 -13.73
CA PHE A 457 -7.48 -15.16 -13.54
C PHE A 457 -6.80 -14.75 -14.85
N TYR A 458 -7.09 -15.44 -15.96
CA TYR A 458 -6.53 -15.10 -17.27
C TYR A 458 -6.91 -13.68 -17.73
N LYS A 459 -8.17 -13.27 -17.55
CA LYS A 459 -8.62 -11.93 -17.94
C LYS A 459 -7.98 -10.86 -17.05
N GLN A 460 -7.74 -11.17 -15.78
CA GLN A 460 -7.03 -10.26 -14.88
C GLN A 460 -5.55 -10.12 -15.25
N LEU A 461 -4.89 -11.19 -15.74
CA LEU A 461 -3.54 -11.11 -16.30
C LEU A 461 -3.53 -10.24 -17.57
N LEU A 462 -4.46 -10.46 -18.50
CA LEU A 462 -4.56 -9.62 -19.71
C LEU A 462 -4.71 -8.14 -19.39
N ASP A 463 -5.49 -7.81 -18.35
CA ASP A 463 -5.80 -6.43 -18.01
C ASP A 463 -4.74 -5.80 -17.08
N ASN A 464 -3.97 -6.56 -16.29
CA ASN A 464 -3.12 -5.98 -15.23
C ASN A 464 -1.67 -6.49 -15.19
N ALA A 465 -1.29 -7.44 -16.05
CA ALA A 465 0.06 -7.98 -16.07
C ALA A 465 0.93 -7.33 -17.15
N SER A 466 2.20 -7.12 -16.80
CA SER A 466 3.28 -6.77 -17.72
C SER A 466 4.18 -7.98 -17.93
N SER A 467 4.72 -8.15 -19.14
CA SER A 467 5.71 -9.21 -19.41
C SER A 467 7.10 -8.70 -19.09
N ARG A 468 7.93 -9.54 -18.45
CA ARG A 468 9.30 -9.21 -18.03
C ARG A 468 10.27 -10.17 -18.68
N LEU A 469 11.33 -9.64 -19.28
CA LEU A 469 12.53 -10.38 -19.67
C LEU A 469 13.68 -9.86 -18.79
N SER A 470 14.36 -10.74 -18.06
CA SER A 470 15.50 -10.36 -17.22
C SER A 470 16.71 -11.23 -17.47
N LEU A 471 17.88 -10.60 -17.47
CA LEU A 471 19.20 -11.22 -17.51
C LEU A 471 20.01 -10.66 -16.35
N ARG A 472 20.52 -11.52 -15.48
CA ARG A 472 21.28 -11.13 -14.30
C ARG A 472 22.56 -11.95 -14.22
N TYR A 473 23.65 -11.29 -13.89
CA TYR A 473 24.88 -11.95 -13.50
C TYR A 473 25.16 -11.58 -12.06
N SER A 474 25.61 -12.54 -11.25
CA SER A 474 26.04 -12.28 -9.89
C SER A 474 27.36 -12.94 -9.59
N TYR A 475 28.28 -12.14 -9.08
CA TYR A 475 29.51 -12.58 -8.45
C TYR A 475 29.39 -12.35 -6.95
N VAL A 476 29.60 -13.39 -6.16
CA VAL A 476 29.68 -13.31 -4.70
C VAL A 476 30.92 -14.04 -4.24
N SER A 477 31.72 -13.40 -3.40
CA SER A 477 32.90 -13.97 -2.80
C SER A 477 32.87 -13.77 -1.30
N LEU A 478 32.69 -14.86 -0.57
CA LEU A 478 32.75 -14.89 0.89
C LEU A 478 34.10 -15.49 1.31
N ASP A 479 34.96 -14.68 1.93
CA ASP A 479 36.36 -15.07 2.22
C ASP A 479 36.45 -16.32 3.11
N ASN A 480 37.32 -17.26 2.75
CA ASN A 480 37.49 -18.59 3.38
C ASN A 480 36.24 -19.49 3.38
N PHE A 481 35.21 -19.18 2.60
CA PHE A 481 34.03 -20.04 2.46
C PHE A 481 33.89 -20.51 1.02
N TYR A 482 33.36 -19.65 0.17
CA TYR A 482 33.08 -19.96 -1.22
C TYR A 482 32.98 -18.70 -2.07
N THR A 483 33.25 -18.87 -3.34
CA THR A 483 32.92 -17.91 -4.39
C THR A 483 31.90 -18.56 -5.30
N PHE A 484 30.89 -17.83 -5.77
CA PHE A 484 30.06 -18.31 -6.87
C PHE A 484 29.81 -17.22 -7.91
N ASN A 485 29.67 -17.70 -9.14
CA ASN A 485 29.13 -16.91 -10.24
C ASN A 485 27.78 -17.51 -10.60
N SER A 486 26.73 -16.70 -10.72
CA SER A 486 25.45 -17.10 -11.30
C SER A 486 25.15 -16.27 -12.54
N PHE A 487 24.58 -16.93 -13.56
CA PHE A 487 23.94 -16.28 -14.69
C PHE A 487 22.48 -16.72 -14.70
N GLU A 488 21.56 -15.78 -14.55
CA GLU A 488 20.12 -16.01 -14.45
C GLU A 488 19.44 -15.34 -15.64
N SER A 489 18.60 -16.09 -16.34
CA SER A 489 17.80 -15.59 -17.45
C SER A 489 16.37 -16.02 -17.25
N SER A 490 15.42 -15.10 -17.34
CA SER A 490 14.00 -15.45 -17.22
C SER A 490 13.09 -14.60 -18.08
N PHE A 491 12.00 -15.22 -18.50
CA PHE A 491 10.85 -14.56 -19.09
C PHE A 491 9.60 -14.87 -18.26
N GLY A 492 8.89 -13.81 -17.88
CA GLY A 492 7.87 -13.88 -16.86
C GLY A 492 6.87 -12.74 -16.91
N TYR A 493 6.13 -12.59 -15.83
CA TYR A 493 5.04 -11.63 -15.70
C TYR A 493 5.02 -11.00 -14.32
N ASN A 494 4.77 -9.69 -14.28
CA ASN A 494 4.46 -8.98 -13.05
C ASN A 494 3.03 -8.47 -13.13
N ALA A 495 2.20 -8.85 -12.15
CA ALA A 495 0.80 -8.48 -12.11
C ALA A 495 0.40 -8.01 -10.71
N ASP A 496 -0.02 -6.76 -10.62
CA ASP A 496 -0.48 -6.17 -9.37
C ASP A 496 -2.01 -6.15 -9.29
N ASN A 497 -2.53 -6.12 -8.06
CA ASN A 497 -3.95 -5.97 -7.75
C ASN A 497 -4.89 -7.05 -8.33
N ILE A 498 -4.39 -8.24 -8.64
CA ILE A 498 -5.23 -9.39 -8.99
C ILE A 498 -5.96 -9.87 -7.72
N ARG A 499 -7.23 -9.50 -7.59
CA ARG A 499 -8.06 -9.74 -6.39
C ARG A 499 -7.38 -9.31 -5.07
N GLY A 500 -6.67 -8.17 -5.11
CA GLY A 500 -5.93 -7.63 -3.96
C GLY A 500 -4.62 -8.37 -3.64
N LYS A 501 -4.02 -9.02 -4.64
CA LYS A 501 -2.75 -9.72 -4.55
C LYS A 501 -1.81 -9.27 -5.68
N SER A 502 -0.53 -9.31 -5.41
CA SER A 502 0.53 -9.10 -6.39
C SER A 502 1.20 -10.44 -6.71
N TYR A 503 1.56 -10.61 -7.98
CA TYR A 503 2.16 -11.82 -8.52
C TYR A 503 3.43 -11.45 -9.31
N SER A 504 4.54 -12.12 -9.04
CA SER A 504 5.71 -12.20 -9.92
C SER A 504 5.82 -13.64 -10.37
N ILE A 505 5.88 -13.88 -11.67
CA ILE A 505 5.86 -15.23 -12.23
C ILE A 505 7.00 -15.33 -13.22
N ASP A 506 8.01 -16.14 -12.95
CA ASP A 506 8.97 -16.54 -13.98
C ASP A 506 8.45 -17.81 -14.65
N HIS A 507 7.94 -17.63 -15.87
CA HIS A 507 7.31 -18.71 -16.62
C HIS A 507 8.37 -19.60 -17.26
N ILE A 508 9.39 -18.99 -17.86
CA ILE A 508 10.60 -19.68 -18.30
C ILE A 508 11.79 -19.07 -17.58
N GLY A 509 12.72 -19.90 -17.13
CA GLY A 509 14.05 -19.41 -16.84
C GLY A 509 15.12 -20.49 -16.80
N ILE A 510 16.35 -20.02 -16.90
CA ILE A 510 17.58 -20.80 -16.88
C ILE A 510 18.56 -20.07 -15.98
N ASP A 511 19.01 -20.74 -14.92
CA ASP A 511 20.07 -20.25 -14.05
C ASP A 511 21.25 -21.19 -14.09
N TYR A 512 22.43 -20.62 -14.25
CA TYR A 512 23.67 -21.35 -14.27
C TYR A 512 24.56 -20.91 -13.13
N LEU A 513 24.73 -21.78 -12.14
CA LEU A 513 25.50 -21.54 -10.92
C LEU A 513 26.84 -22.28 -10.99
N THR A 514 27.93 -21.53 -10.85
CA THR A 514 29.29 -22.05 -10.80
C THR A 514 29.99 -21.64 -9.50
N PRO A 515 29.89 -22.46 -8.45
CA PRO A 515 30.59 -22.24 -7.20
C PRO A 515 32.01 -22.81 -7.24
N THR A 516 32.89 -22.18 -6.45
CA THR A 516 34.23 -22.63 -6.10
C THR A 516 34.32 -22.60 -4.57
N ILE A 517 34.55 -23.75 -3.97
CA ILE A 517 34.63 -23.90 -2.51
C ILE A 517 36.10 -23.71 -2.10
N ASP A 518 36.34 -22.94 -1.03
CA ASP A 518 37.68 -22.85 -0.46
C ASP A 518 38.10 -24.21 0.15
N SER A 519 39.36 -24.60 -0.01
CA SER A 519 39.88 -25.88 0.48
C SER A 519 39.72 -26.06 1.99
N THR A 520 39.89 -24.99 2.78
CA THR A 520 39.74 -25.03 4.23
C THR A 520 38.28 -25.26 4.62
N PHE A 521 37.35 -24.59 3.92
CA PHE A 521 35.92 -24.78 4.12
C PHE A 521 35.44 -26.14 3.65
N ALA A 522 35.93 -26.63 2.52
CA ALA A 522 35.57 -27.95 1.99
C ALA A 522 35.84 -29.06 3.01
N SER A 523 36.89 -28.95 3.83
CA SER A 523 37.20 -29.94 4.86
C SER A 523 36.28 -29.91 6.09
N THR A 524 35.59 -28.79 6.33
CA THR A 524 34.80 -28.55 7.55
C THR A 524 33.30 -28.36 7.30
N ALA A 525 32.90 -28.10 6.05
CA ALA A 525 31.53 -27.84 5.66
C ALA A 525 30.66 -29.11 5.78
N PRO A 526 29.42 -29.01 6.31
CA PRO A 526 28.47 -30.11 6.30
C PRO A 526 28.20 -30.63 4.88
N VAL A 527 28.00 -31.94 4.72
CA VAL A 527 27.77 -32.60 3.41
C VAL A 527 26.62 -31.95 2.63
N LEU A 528 25.54 -31.54 3.31
CA LEU A 528 24.41 -30.85 2.68
C LEU A 528 24.83 -29.53 2.02
N LEU A 529 25.69 -28.75 2.68
CA LEU A 529 26.15 -27.47 2.18
C LEU A 529 27.14 -27.64 1.02
N GLN A 530 28.00 -28.66 1.09
CA GLN A 530 28.86 -29.03 -0.03
C GLN A 530 28.05 -29.42 -1.27
N ARG A 531 26.96 -30.19 -1.11
CA ARG A 531 26.07 -30.56 -2.21
C ARG A 531 25.36 -29.36 -2.82
N SER A 532 24.96 -28.37 -2.02
CA SER A 532 24.38 -27.12 -2.54
C SER A 532 25.39 -26.24 -3.28
N LEU A 533 26.69 -26.41 -3.02
CA LEU A 533 27.79 -25.66 -3.64
C LEU A 533 28.44 -26.46 -4.78
N THR A 534 27.61 -27.04 -5.65
CA THR A 534 28.05 -27.73 -6.87
C THR A 534 27.66 -26.94 -8.12
N ARG A 535 28.29 -27.24 -9.26
CA ARG A 535 27.90 -26.62 -10.54
C ARG A 535 26.52 -27.11 -10.93
N GLN A 536 25.57 -26.18 -11.01
CA GLN A 536 24.17 -26.49 -11.21
C GLN A 536 23.61 -25.72 -12.39
N LEU A 537 22.80 -26.41 -13.19
CA LEU A 537 21.92 -25.81 -14.17
C LEU A 537 20.49 -25.96 -13.65
N ILE A 538 19.86 -24.85 -13.30
CA ILE A 538 18.49 -24.78 -12.83
C ILE A 538 17.64 -24.34 -14.01
N THR A 539 16.72 -25.18 -14.46
CA THR A 539 15.82 -24.85 -15.57
C THR A 539 14.38 -24.99 -15.14
N GLY A 540 13.54 -24.09 -15.64
CA GLY A 540 12.08 -24.21 -15.54
C GLY A 540 11.44 -23.81 -16.85
N LEU A 541 11.36 -24.74 -17.81
CA LEU A 541 10.80 -24.46 -19.15
C LEU A 541 9.27 -24.38 -19.19
N PHE A 542 8.58 -24.99 -18.23
CA PHE A 542 7.11 -24.94 -18.14
C PHE A 542 6.60 -23.92 -17.14
N PHE A 543 7.40 -23.66 -16.11
CA PHE A 543 7.14 -22.78 -14.98
C PHE A 543 8.41 -22.80 -14.15
N LYS A 544 9.00 -21.66 -13.79
CA LYS A 544 10.19 -21.63 -12.92
C LYS A 544 9.82 -21.20 -11.52
N GLU A 545 9.15 -20.05 -11.40
CA GLU A 545 8.96 -19.37 -10.13
C GLU A 545 7.61 -18.63 -10.04
N LEU A 546 7.03 -18.59 -8.85
CA LEU A 546 5.86 -17.77 -8.50
C LEU A 546 6.04 -17.18 -7.12
N ASP A 547 6.12 -15.86 -7.07
CA ASP A 547 5.87 -15.10 -5.88
C ASP A 547 4.44 -14.58 -5.86
N ARG A 548 3.77 -14.74 -4.73
CA ARG A 548 2.47 -14.15 -4.46
C ARG A 548 2.49 -13.42 -3.13
N LYS A 549 2.25 -12.11 -3.21
CA LYS A 549 2.10 -11.22 -2.05
C LYS A 549 0.66 -10.79 -1.86
N SER A 550 0.17 -10.84 -0.62
CA SER A 550 -1.12 -10.24 -0.25
C SER A 550 -0.96 -9.42 1.02
N VAL A 551 -1.44 -8.18 0.99
CA VAL A 551 -1.49 -7.29 2.15
C VAL A 551 -2.94 -6.94 2.44
N ARG A 552 -3.41 -7.18 3.66
CA ARG A 552 -4.80 -6.94 4.07
C ARG A 552 -4.84 -6.21 5.40
N ARG A 553 -5.69 -5.18 5.50
CA ARG A 553 -6.04 -4.59 6.80
C ARG A 553 -7.05 -5.51 7.50
N ILE A 554 -6.74 -5.91 8.73
CA ILE A 554 -7.53 -6.93 9.45
C ILE A 554 -8.51 -6.28 10.44
N ASP A 555 -8.14 -5.13 11.01
CA ASP A 555 -8.94 -4.49 12.05
C ASP A 555 -8.90 -2.95 12.00
N ARG A 556 -9.81 -2.35 12.77
CA ARG A 556 -9.93 -0.89 12.93
C ARG A 556 -8.74 -0.28 13.67
N LYS A 557 -7.97 -1.10 14.41
CA LYS A 557 -6.76 -0.72 15.17
C LYS A 557 -5.50 -0.70 14.30
N ASN A 558 -5.67 -0.63 12.97
CA ASN A 558 -4.62 -0.46 11.97
C ASN A 558 -3.64 -1.65 11.92
N SER A 559 -4.10 -2.86 12.24
CA SER A 559 -3.32 -4.08 12.01
C SER A 559 -3.35 -4.47 10.53
N THR A 560 -2.17 -4.82 10.01
CA THR A 560 -1.99 -5.31 8.64
C THR A 560 -1.47 -6.74 8.67
N GLN A 561 -2.11 -7.62 7.89
CA GLN A 561 -1.60 -8.95 7.57
C GLN A 561 -0.83 -8.86 6.27
N THR A 562 0.33 -9.52 6.23
CA THR A 562 1.05 -9.79 4.98
C THR A 562 1.25 -11.29 4.86
N THR A 563 0.89 -11.85 3.70
CA THR A 563 1.23 -13.22 3.34
C THR A 563 2.11 -13.21 2.11
N LEU A 564 3.22 -13.93 2.16
CA LEU A 564 4.10 -14.21 1.03
C LEU A 564 4.05 -15.72 0.78
N LEU A 565 3.86 -16.08 -0.48
CA LEU A 565 3.97 -17.46 -0.94
C LEU A 565 4.98 -17.42 -2.06
N HIS A 566 6.01 -18.25 -1.97
CA HIS A 566 7.00 -18.41 -3.02
C HIS A 566 7.07 -19.90 -3.38
N VAL A 567 7.03 -20.17 -4.69
CA VAL A 567 7.09 -21.50 -5.27
C VAL A 567 8.16 -21.47 -6.34
N GLU A 568 9.11 -22.38 -6.27
CA GLU A 568 10.15 -22.56 -7.26
C GLU A 568 10.21 -24.03 -7.66
N GLN A 569 10.42 -24.32 -8.93
CA GLN A 569 10.63 -25.69 -9.39
C GLN A 569 11.79 -25.73 -10.38
N SER A 570 12.50 -26.85 -10.38
CA SER A 570 13.50 -27.14 -11.39
C SER A 570 13.43 -28.57 -11.88
N GLY A 571 13.66 -28.75 -13.19
CA GLY A 571 13.89 -30.05 -13.79
C GLY A 571 12.63 -30.88 -14.10
N MET A 572 11.43 -30.32 -14.04
CA MET A 572 10.20 -30.97 -14.54
C MET A 572 10.32 -31.43 -16.00
N GLU A 573 11.01 -30.67 -16.83
CA GLU A 573 11.32 -30.97 -18.22
C GLU A 573 12.23 -32.19 -18.36
N ALA A 574 13.24 -32.33 -17.50
CA ALA A 574 14.08 -33.52 -17.52
C ALA A 574 13.32 -34.74 -17.00
N PHE A 575 12.46 -34.58 -15.99
CA PHE A 575 11.55 -35.65 -15.60
C PHE A 575 10.66 -36.09 -16.77
N ALA A 576 10.10 -35.16 -17.54
CA ALA A 576 9.30 -35.48 -18.72
C ALA A 576 10.13 -36.20 -19.81
N ILE A 577 11.36 -35.74 -20.07
CA ILE A 577 12.30 -36.39 -21.01
C ILE A 577 12.66 -37.79 -20.54
N ASP A 578 12.99 -37.97 -19.27
CA ASP A 578 13.37 -39.27 -18.69
C ASP A 578 12.23 -40.28 -18.82
N GLN A 579 10.97 -39.84 -18.62
CA GLN A 579 9.77 -40.67 -18.82
C GLN A 579 9.55 -41.06 -20.29
N ILE A 580 9.79 -40.14 -21.23
CA ILE A 580 9.61 -40.41 -22.68
C ILE A 580 10.70 -41.36 -23.21
N PHE A 581 11.94 -41.19 -22.76
CA PHE A 581 13.10 -41.91 -23.27
C PHE A 581 13.59 -43.05 -22.35
N ASN A 582 12.87 -43.32 -21.26
CA ASN A 582 13.17 -44.35 -20.26
C ASN A 582 14.62 -44.32 -19.75
N ARG A 583 15.12 -43.12 -19.39
CA ARG A 583 16.49 -42.90 -18.93
C ARG A 583 16.56 -42.93 -17.40
N SER A 584 17.62 -43.54 -16.86
CA SER A 584 17.91 -43.62 -15.42
C SER A 584 18.98 -42.64 -14.93
N ASP A 585 19.79 -42.08 -15.83
CA ASP A 585 20.96 -41.28 -15.47
C ASP A 585 20.62 -39.81 -15.25
N THR A 586 21.36 -39.15 -14.34
CA THR A 586 21.23 -37.71 -14.12
C THR A 586 21.57 -36.95 -15.40
N LEU A 587 20.62 -36.17 -15.90
CA LEU A 587 20.81 -35.39 -17.11
C LEU A 587 21.87 -34.29 -16.85
N ARG A 588 22.94 -34.29 -17.64
CA ARG A 588 24.03 -33.32 -17.56
C ARG A 588 24.10 -32.51 -18.84
N VAL A 589 24.40 -31.22 -18.69
CA VAL A 589 24.69 -30.33 -19.81
C VAL A 589 26.13 -29.85 -19.65
N GLY A 590 27.03 -30.36 -20.50
CA GLY A 590 28.47 -30.20 -20.29
C GLY A 590 28.91 -30.81 -18.95
N ASN A 591 29.62 -30.03 -18.14
CA ASN A 591 30.11 -30.48 -16.82
C ASN A 591 29.12 -30.25 -15.67
N SER A 592 27.92 -29.79 -15.98
CA SER A 592 26.95 -29.27 -15.01
C SER A 592 25.79 -30.23 -14.82
N GLU A 593 25.39 -30.45 -13.57
CA GLU A 593 24.25 -31.28 -13.24
C GLU A 593 22.97 -30.47 -13.36
N LEU A 594 21.94 -31.06 -13.97
CA LEU A 594 20.62 -30.45 -14.00
C LEU A 594 19.94 -30.63 -12.63
N SER A 595 19.59 -29.51 -12.00
CA SER A 595 18.90 -29.51 -10.72
C SER A 595 17.47 -30.04 -10.87
N LYS A 596 17.05 -30.87 -9.92
CA LYS A 596 15.68 -31.40 -9.82
C LYS A 596 15.15 -31.12 -8.42
N PHE A 597 14.29 -30.13 -8.27
CA PHE A 597 13.70 -29.81 -6.97
C PHE A 597 12.35 -29.10 -7.11
N PHE A 598 11.63 -29.07 -6.00
CA PHE A 598 10.46 -28.22 -5.80
C PHE A 598 10.61 -27.55 -4.44
N ALA A 599 10.62 -26.23 -4.42
CA ALA A 599 10.71 -25.43 -3.21
C ALA A 599 9.40 -24.66 -3.01
N LEU A 600 8.95 -24.64 -1.75
CA LEU A 600 7.76 -23.93 -1.33
C LEU A 600 8.08 -23.21 -0.02
N SER A 601 7.94 -21.90 -0.02
CA SER A 601 8.00 -21.11 1.20
C SER A 601 6.71 -20.31 1.38
N TYR A 602 6.27 -20.21 2.63
CA TYR A 602 5.07 -19.48 3.00
C TYR A 602 5.36 -18.67 4.26
N ASP A 603 5.40 -17.36 4.10
CA ASP A 603 5.56 -16.43 5.20
C ASP A 603 4.24 -15.77 5.53
N TRP A 604 3.92 -15.76 6.82
CA TRP A 604 2.79 -15.03 7.37
C TRP A 604 3.28 -14.05 8.41
N SER A 605 2.89 -12.79 8.28
CA SER A 605 3.16 -11.78 9.29
C SER A 605 1.92 -10.95 9.59
N ARG A 606 1.78 -10.58 10.85
CA ARG A 606 0.79 -9.62 11.32
C ARG A 606 1.51 -8.49 12.03
N VAL A 607 1.42 -7.30 11.46
CA VAL A 607 1.96 -6.08 12.07
C VAL A 607 0.82 -5.33 12.71
N ARG A 608 0.92 -5.10 14.02
CA ARG A 608 0.03 -4.19 14.76
C ARG A 608 0.82 -2.97 15.18
N ARG A 609 0.43 -1.80 14.68
CA ARG A 609 1.04 -0.54 15.11
C ARG A 609 0.44 -0.13 16.45
N PHE A 610 1.20 -0.34 17.52
CA PHE A 610 0.86 0.22 18.81
C PHE A 610 1.27 1.68 18.83
N ASN A 611 0.30 2.58 18.93
CA ASN A 611 0.62 3.95 19.32
C ASN A 611 0.89 3.91 20.83
N LEU A 612 2.16 4.04 21.22
CA LEU A 612 2.61 4.00 22.63
C LEU A 612 1.97 5.10 23.49
N ASN A 613 1.20 6.01 22.89
CA ASN A 613 0.44 7.05 23.58
C ASN A 613 -0.84 6.51 24.26
N ASN A 614 -1.29 5.29 23.95
CA ASN A 614 -2.55 4.70 24.44
C ASN A 614 -2.36 3.45 25.32
N ALA A 615 -1.15 3.18 25.83
CA ALA A 615 -0.89 2.06 26.75
C ALA A 615 -0.94 2.50 28.22
#